data_AF-A0A318XJN1-F1
#
_entry.id   AF-A0A318XJN1-F1
#
_cell.length_a   1.000
_cell.length_b   1.000
_cell.length_c   1.000
_cell.angle_alpha   90.00
_cell.angle_beta   90.00
_cell.angle_gamma   90.00
#
_symmetry.space_group_name_H-M   'P 1'
#
loop_
_entity.id
_entity.type
_entity.pdbx_description
1 polymer ?
#
loop_
_entity_poly.entity_id
_entity_poly.type
_entity_poly.pdbx_seq_one_letter_code
_entity_poly.pdbx_strand_id
1 'polypeptide(L)'
;MNNKVYEGLQKIFCKRFNIELESLNTIKLDNNLLGKEWCLEPRDLLYLFFDIENEFGIKIPEDVIEDGRFSSISNIADIISDIIANRVA
;
A
#
# COMPACT_ATOMS: atom_id res chain seq x y z
N MET A 1 4.45 -1.89 11.80
CA MET A 1 3.30 -1.35 11.04
C MET A 1 2.17 -0.99 12.00
N ASN A 2 1.55 0.19 11.83
CA ASN A 2 0.40 0.63 12.64
C ASN A 2 -0.82 -0.26 12.35
N ASN A 3 -1.52 -0.72 13.40
CA ASN A 3 -2.64 -1.65 13.26
C ASN A 3 -3.76 -1.14 12.34
N LYS A 4 -4.09 0.17 12.41
CA LYS A 4 -5.11 0.78 11.53
C LYS A 4 -4.68 0.82 10.06
N VAL A 5 -3.40 1.08 9.83
CA VAL A 5 -2.83 1.10 8.47
C VAL A 5 -2.86 -0.30 7.87
N TYR A 6 -2.50 -1.31 8.66
CA TYR A 6 -2.57 -2.70 8.24
C TYR A 6 -4.00 -3.14 7.90
N GLU A 7 -4.97 -2.88 8.78
CA GLU A 7 -6.37 -3.23 8.57
C GLU A 7 -6.93 -2.58 7.29
N GLY A 8 -6.59 -1.31 7.04
CA GLY A 8 -6.99 -0.60 5.83
C GLY A 8 -6.36 -1.19 4.57
N LEU A 9 -5.05 -1.48 4.59
CA LEU A 9 -4.38 -2.13 3.47
C LEU A 9 -4.93 -3.53 3.21
N GLN A 10 -5.16 -4.32 4.26
CA GLN A 10 -5.76 -5.64 4.11
C GLN A 10 -7.15 -5.55 3.47
N LYS A 11 -7.99 -4.61 3.90
CA LYS A 11 -9.31 -4.37 3.28
C LYS A 11 -9.19 -4.03 1.79
N ILE A 12 -8.23 -3.19 1.41
CA ILE A 12 -8.00 -2.83 -0.01
C ILE A 12 -7.56 -4.05 -0.80
N PHE A 13 -6.53 -4.77 -0.33
CA PHE A 13 -6.00 -5.93 -1.03
C PHE A 13 -7.02 -7.07 -1.17
N CYS A 14 -7.81 -7.34 -0.12
CA CYS A 14 -8.89 -8.31 -0.20
C CYS A 14 -9.96 -7.89 -1.23
N LYS A 15 -10.39 -6.62 -1.22
CA LYS A 15 -11.48 -6.17 -2.11
C LYS A 15 -11.05 -6.01 -3.56
N ARG A 16 -9.84 -5.48 -3.80
CA ARG A 16 -9.38 -5.12 -5.15
C ARG A 16 -8.73 -6.29 -5.87
N PHE A 17 -7.89 -7.04 -5.14
CA PHE A 17 -7.03 -8.06 -5.73
C PHE A 17 -7.41 -9.48 -5.30
N ASN A 18 -8.37 -9.63 -4.38
CA ASN A 18 -8.71 -10.91 -3.77
C ASN A 18 -7.48 -11.56 -3.09
N ILE A 19 -6.66 -10.72 -2.44
CA ILE A 19 -5.44 -11.13 -1.72
C ILE A 19 -5.64 -10.91 -0.22
N GLU A 20 -5.53 -11.97 0.57
CA GLU A 20 -5.57 -11.92 2.03
C GLU A 20 -4.16 -11.77 2.61
N LEU A 21 -3.80 -10.58 3.11
CA LEU A 21 -2.44 -10.32 3.61
C LEU A 21 -2.04 -11.21 4.80
N GLU A 22 -3.00 -11.53 5.68
CA GLU A 22 -2.79 -12.43 6.82
C GLU A 22 -2.41 -13.86 6.43
N SER A 23 -2.79 -14.32 5.24
CA SER A 23 -2.50 -15.69 4.79
C SER A 23 -1.15 -15.82 4.07
N LEU A 24 -0.46 -14.69 3.82
CA LEU A 24 0.81 -14.63 3.10
C LEU A 24 2.01 -14.96 4.00
N ASN A 25 2.06 -16.18 4.54
CA ASN A 25 3.23 -16.64 5.30
C ASN A 25 4.51 -16.75 4.46
N THR A 26 4.41 -16.79 3.12
CA THR A 26 5.53 -16.97 2.19
C THR A 26 5.92 -15.70 1.43
N ILE A 27 5.03 -14.72 1.31
CA ILE A 27 5.30 -13.46 0.61
C ILE A 27 5.76 -12.42 1.61
N LYS A 28 6.95 -11.87 1.41
CA LYS A 28 7.45 -10.79 2.26
C LYS A 28 6.75 -9.50 1.88
N LEU A 29 6.27 -8.74 2.86
CA LEU A 29 5.64 -7.43 2.66
C LEU A 29 6.59 -6.41 2.02
N ASP A 30 7.90 -6.64 2.13
CA ASP A 30 8.97 -5.85 1.50
C ASP A 30 9.21 -6.19 0.02
N ASN A 31 8.60 -7.27 -0.49
CA ASN A 31 8.74 -7.63 -1.90
C ASN A 31 8.09 -6.56 -2.78
N ASN A 32 8.71 -6.32 -3.93
CA ASN A 32 8.17 -5.39 -4.91
C ASN A 32 6.79 -5.89 -5.41
N LEU A 33 5.77 -5.03 -5.39
CA LEU A 33 4.40 -5.32 -5.82
C LEU A 33 4.31 -5.69 -7.31
N LEU A 34 5.23 -5.22 -8.14
CA LEU A 34 5.36 -5.65 -9.55
C LEU A 34 6.21 -6.92 -9.71
N GLY A 35 6.66 -7.49 -8.60
CA GLY A 35 7.34 -8.78 -8.55
C GLY A 35 6.39 -9.94 -8.85
N LYS A 36 6.96 -11.08 -9.20
CA LYS A 36 6.21 -12.29 -9.61
C LYS A 36 5.36 -12.87 -8.48
N GLU A 37 5.66 -12.51 -7.24
CA GLU A 37 4.99 -12.99 -6.05
C GLU A 37 3.60 -12.40 -5.90
N TRP A 38 3.43 -11.13 -6.26
CA TRP A 38 2.18 -10.39 -6.13
C TRP A 38 1.30 -10.49 -7.36
N CYS A 39 1.88 -10.80 -8.53
CA CYS A 39 1.18 -10.87 -9.81
C CYS A 39 0.39 -9.60 -10.15
N LEU A 40 0.84 -8.44 -9.66
CA LEU A 40 0.25 -7.15 -9.99
C LEU A 40 0.99 -6.51 -11.17
N GLU A 41 0.24 -5.80 -12.00
CA GLU A 41 0.76 -5.02 -13.10
C GLU A 41 0.76 -3.51 -12.76
N PRO A 42 1.48 -2.66 -13.52
CA PRO A 42 1.51 -1.23 -13.25
C PRO A 42 0.13 -0.55 -13.16
N ARG A 43 -0.86 -1.03 -13.93
CA ARG A 43 -2.26 -0.55 -13.83
C ARG A 43 -2.89 -0.84 -12.48
N ASP A 44 -2.52 -1.94 -11.83
CA ASP A 44 -3.08 -2.35 -10.55
C ASP A 44 -2.56 -1.45 -9.43
N LEU A 45 -1.29 -1.02 -9.53
CA LEU A 45 -0.71 -0.01 -8.65
C LEU A 45 -1.42 1.35 -8.78
N LEU A 46 -1.89 1.72 -9.98
CA LEU A 46 -2.68 2.94 -10.16
C LEU A 46 -4.04 2.85 -9.45
N TYR A 47 -4.72 1.70 -9.52
CA TYR A 47 -5.96 1.50 -8.75
C TYR A 47 -5.69 1.48 -7.25
N LEU A 48 -4.61 0.82 -6.81
CA LEU A 48 -4.18 0.80 -5.41
C LEU A 48 -3.92 2.21 -4.88
N PHE A 49 -3.27 3.06 -5.67
CA PHE A 49 -3.02 4.46 -5.33
C PHE A 49 -4.32 5.20 -4.99
N PHE A 50 -5.33 5.14 -5.88
CA PHE A 50 -6.61 5.80 -5.64
C PHE A 50 -7.39 5.17 -4.48
N ASP A 51 -7.33 3.85 -4.32
CA ASP A 51 -8.00 3.16 -3.20
C ASP A 51 -7.41 3.59 -1.85
N ILE A 52 -6.09 3.77 -1.76
CA ILE A 52 -5.42 4.25 -0.55
C ILE A 52 -5.82 5.69 -0.25
N GLU A 53 -5.76 6.59 -1.23
CA GLU A 53 -6.19 7.99 -1.02
C GLU A 53 -7.63 8.06 -0.48
N ASN A 54 -8.53 7.26 -1.05
CA ASN A 54 -9.93 7.21 -0.66
C ASN A 54 -10.15 6.59 0.72
N GLU A 55 -9.52 5.44 1.02
CA GLU A 55 -9.72 4.72 2.28
C GLU A 55 -9.17 5.49 3.48
N PHE A 56 -8.01 6.14 3.33
CA PHE A 56 -7.36 6.87 4.42
C PHE A 56 -7.68 8.37 4.40
N GLY A 57 -8.39 8.86 3.37
CA GLY A 57 -8.65 10.29 3.18
C GLY A 57 -7.37 11.11 3.04
N ILE A 58 -6.31 10.51 2.48
CA ILE A 58 -4.99 11.14 2.30
C ILE A 58 -4.77 11.60 0.86
N LYS A 59 -3.76 12.46 0.67
CA LYS A 59 -3.20 12.73 -0.64
C LYS A 59 -1.77 12.24 -0.66
N ILE A 60 -1.48 11.29 -1.55
CA ILE A 60 -0.14 10.74 -1.72
C ILE A 60 0.62 11.72 -2.63
N PRO A 61 1.74 12.29 -2.17
CA PRO A 61 2.57 13.17 -2.99
C PRO A 61 3.08 12.50 -4.27
N GLU A 62 3.28 13.26 -5.35
CA GLU A 62 3.79 12.70 -6.61
C GLU A 62 5.26 12.28 -6.51
N ASP A 63 6.06 12.99 -5.70
CA ASP A 63 7.48 12.71 -5.48
C ASP A 63 7.74 11.31 -4.90
N VAL A 64 6.85 10.79 -4.04
CA VAL A 64 6.99 9.40 -3.53
C VAL A 64 6.77 8.34 -4.63
N ILE A 65 6.08 8.70 -5.73
CA ILE A 65 5.94 7.83 -6.90
C ILE A 65 7.20 7.92 -7.76
N GLU A 66 7.70 9.13 -8.03
CA GLU A 66 8.92 9.37 -8.80
C GLU A 66 10.14 8.70 -8.17
N ASP A 67 10.24 8.75 -6.84
CA ASP A 67 11.31 8.12 -6.05
C ASP A 67 11.20 6.58 -5.99
N GLY A 68 10.15 5.99 -6.55
CA GLY A 68 9.93 4.55 -6.52
C GLY A 68 9.59 3.99 -5.13
N ARG A 69 9.23 4.85 -4.17
CA ARG A 69 8.84 4.42 -2.82
C ARG A 69 7.51 3.66 -2.82
N PHE A 70 6.61 3.93 -3.77
CA PHE A 70 5.36 3.19 -3.93
C PHE A 70 5.56 1.83 -4.61
N SER A 71 6.28 0.93 -3.92
CA SER A 71 6.79 -0.32 -4.51
C SER A 71 6.55 -1.58 -3.68
N SER A 72 6.29 -1.48 -2.38
CA SER A 72 6.02 -2.63 -1.50
C SER A 72 4.92 -2.29 -0.48
N ILE A 73 4.33 -3.30 0.17
CA ILE A 73 3.32 -3.04 1.21
C ILE A 73 3.93 -2.30 2.38
N SER A 74 5.14 -2.67 2.80
CA SER A 74 5.85 -1.99 3.90
C SER A 74 6.08 -0.52 3.56
N ASN A 75 6.60 -0.21 2.36
CA ASN A 75 6.85 1.17 1.96
C ASN A 75 5.56 1.99 1.87
N ILE A 76 4.48 1.39 1.36
CA ILE A 76 3.16 2.04 1.31
C ILE A 76 2.65 2.33 2.72
N ALA A 77 2.78 1.38 3.65
CA ALA A 77 2.37 1.57 5.03
C ALA A 77 3.15 2.69 5.71
N ASP A 78 4.45 2.83 5.40
CA ASP A 78 5.28 3.92 5.88
C ASP A 78 4.84 5.27 5.30
N ILE A 79 4.59 5.36 3.98
CA ILE A 79 4.05 6.58 3.33
C ILE A 79 2.75 7.03 4.01
N ILE A 80 1.80 6.11 4.22
CA ILE A 80 0.52 6.42 4.87
C ILE A 80 0.76 6.92 6.30
N SER A 81 1.64 6.26 7.04
CA SER A 81 1.95 6.61 8.43
C SER A 81 2.60 7.99 8.53
N ASP A 82 3.56 8.30 7.64
CA ASP A 82 4.23 9.60 7.55
C ASP A 82 3.22 10.71 7.28
N ILE A 83 2.33 10.54 6.30
CA ILE A 83 1.31 11.53 5.94
C ILE A 83 0.34 11.75 7.11
N ILE A 84 -0.12 10.68 7.76
CA ILE A 84 -1.04 10.78 8.90
C ILE A 84 -0.36 11.46 10.10
N ALA A 85 0.90 11.14 10.40
CA ALA A 85 1.63 11.77 11.49
C ALA A 85 1.83 13.28 11.26
N ASN A 86 2.17 13.68 10.03
CA ASN A 86 2.37 15.08 9.65
C ASN A 86 1.06 15.90 9.59
N ARG A 87 -0.12 15.26 9.62
CA ARG A 87 -1.42 15.95 9.75
C ARG A 87 -1.78 16.33 11.19
N VAL A 88 -1.11 15.72 12.17
CA VAL A 88 -1.38 15.92 13.61
C VAL A 88 -0.38 16.90 14.24
N ALA A 89 0.64 17.31 13.51
CA ALA A 89 1.59 18.37 13.87
C ALA A 89 1.08 19.75 13.42
#